data_AF-A0A286GMD3-F1
#
_entry.id   AF-A0A286GMD3-F1
#
_cell.length_a   1.000
_cell.length_b   1.000
_cell.length_c   1.000
_cell.angle_alpha   90.00
_cell.angle_beta   90.00
_cell.angle_gamma   90.00
#
_symmetry.space_group_name_H-M   'P 1'
#
loop_
_entity.id
_entity.type
_entity.pdbx_description
1 polymer ?
#
loop_
_entity_poly.entity_id
_entity_poly.type
_entity_poly.pdbx_seq_one_letter_code
_entity_poly.pdbx_strand_id
1 'polypeptide(L)' 'MKKEDLKGLSADEIRTEIGAEQDRLLKLKFAHAVSPIENPMRIRESRKRIARLNTELTVKSRQA' A
#
# COMPACT_ATOMS: atom_id res chain seq x y z
N MET A 1 -3.39 -8.55 -6.24
CA MET A 1 -2.90 -7.44 -7.08
C MET A 1 -1.96 -7.95 -8.14
N LYS A 2 -2.43 -7.91 -9.40
CA LYS A 2 -1.60 -8.10 -10.58
C LYS A 2 -0.88 -6.78 -10.86
N LYS A 3 0.27 -6.82 -11.53
CA LYS A 3 1.06 -5.61 -11.83
C LYS A 3 0.35 -4.67 -12.82
N GLU A 4 -0.58 -5.21 -13.59
CA GLU A 4 -1.35 -4.51 -14.62
C GLU A 4 -2.28 -3.44 -14.03
N ASP A 5 -2.89 -3.70 -12.86
CA ASP A 5 -3.81 -2.78 -12.20
C ASP A 5 -3.14 -1.46 -11.77
N LEU A 6 -1.82 -1.48 -11.55
CA LEU A 6 -1.06 -0.32 -11.06
C LEU A 6 -0.61 0.63 -12.18
N LYS A 7 -0.52 0.15 -13.42
CA LYS A 7 -0.02 0.95 -14.55
C LYS A 7 -1.02 2.03 -14.98
N GLY A 8 -2.32 1.78 -14.77
CA GLY A 8 -3.41 2.68 -15.17
C GLY A 8 -3.61 3.90 -14.27
N LEU A 9 -3.02 3.93 -13.08
CA LEU A 9 -3.17 5.03 -12.13
C LEU A 9 -2.23 6.21 -12.46
N SER A 10 -2.70 7.43 -12.27
CA SER A 10 -1.89 8.64 -12.31
C SER A 10 -0.91 8.71 -11.12
N ALA A 11 0.18 9.48 -11.24
CA ALA A 11 1.14 9.68 -10.16
C ALA A 11 0.48 10.24 -8.87
N ASP A 12 -0.53 11.10 -9.02
CA ASP A 12 -1.25 11.69 -7.88
C ASP A 12 -2.26 10.72 -7.24
N GLU A 13 -2.88 9.86 -8.05
CA GLU A 13 -3.74 8.79 -7.55
C GLU A 13 -2.92 7.77 -6.75
N ILE A 14 -1.72 7.41 -7.23
CA ILE A 14 -0.80 6.52 -6.53
C ILE A 14 -0.40 7.12 -5.17
N ARG A 15 -0.10 8.42 -5.10
CA ARG A 15 0.22 9.11 -3.83
C ARG A 15 -0.95 9.08 -2.86
N THR A 16 -2.16 9.32 -3.35
CA THR A 16 -3.38 9.28 -2.54
C THR A 16 -3.63 7.89 -1.98
N GLU A 17 -3.46 6.86 -2.81
CA GLU A 17 -3.65 5.46 -2.42
C GLU A 17 -2.57 4.98 -1.42
N ILE A 18 -1.33 5.46 -1.56
CA ILE A 18 -0.26 5.23 -0.57
C ILE A 18 -0.67 5.77 0.80
N GLY A 19 -1.17 7.01 0.86
CA GLY A 19 -1.64 7.62 2.12
C GLY A 19 -2.75 6.79 2.77
N ALA A 20 -3.77 6.43 2.00
CA ALA A 20 -4.89 5.63 2.50
C ALA A 20 -4.44 4.25 3.03
N GLU A 21 -3.51 3.57 2.34
CA GLU A 21 -2.98 2.28 2.78
C GLU A 21 -2.04 2.39 3.98
N GLN A 22 -1.30 3.50 4.14
CA GLN A 22 -0.51 3.77 5.33
C GLN A 22 -1.38 3.92 6.58
N ASP A 23 -2.48 4.68 6.47
CA ASP A 23 -3.44 4.83 7.57
C ASP A 23 -4.09 3.49 7.94
N ARG A 24 -4.42 2.69 6.93
CA ARG A 24 -4.95 1.33 7.13
C ARG A 24 -3.95 0.44 7.85
N LEU A 25 -2.68 0.48 7.45
CA LEU A 25 -1.62 -0.27 8.09
C LEU A 25 -1.42 0.17 9.56
N LEU A 26 -1.49 1.47 9.83
CA LEU A 26 -1.39 2.01 11.19
C LEU A 26 -2.51 1.46 12.07
N LYS A 27 -3.76 1.53 11.58
CA LYS A 27 -4.93 0.99 12.30
C LYS A 27 -4.80 -0.51 12.55
N LEU A 28 -4.35 -1.29 11.57
CA LEU A 28 -4.13 -2.72 11.73
C LEU A 28 -3.05 -3.06 12.76
N LYS A 29 -1.94 -2.29 12.76
CA LYS A 29 -0.87 -2.46 13.76
C LYS A 29 -1.35 -2.10 15.16
N PHE A 30 -2.08 -1.00 15.29
CA PHE A 30 -2.64 -0.57 16.56
C PHE A 30 -3.64 -1.60 17.10
N ALA A 31 -4.57 -2.06 16.26
CA ALA A 31 -5.50 -3.13 16.60
C ALA A 31 -4.75 -4.39 17.05
N HIS A 32 -3.71 -4.82 16.33
CA HIS A 32 -2.92 -6.00 16.69
C HIS A 32 -2.16 -5.86 18.02
N ALA A 33 -1.69 -4.65 18.33
CA ALA A 33 -1.00 -4.37 19.58
C ALA A 33 -1.96 -4.39 20.79
N VAL A 34 -3.22 -4.00 20.59
CA VAL A 34 -4.26 -4.02 21.63
C VAL A 34 -4.85 -5.42 21.81
N SER A 35 -5.15 -6.11 20.70
CA SER A 35 -5.67 -7.47 20.71
C SER A 35 -5.15 -8.29 19.53
N PRO A 36 -5.00 -9.61 19.64
CA PRO A 36 -4.65 -10.44 18.50
C PRO A 36 -5.66 -10.25 17.38
N ILE A 37 -5.18 -9.79 16.21
CA ILE A 37 -6.05 -9.66 15.03
C ILE A 37 -6.33 -11.02 14.44
N GLU A 38 -7.53 -11.16 13.90
CA GLU A 38 -8.06 -12.39 13.30
C GLU A 38 -7.14 -12.94 12.18
N ASN A 39 -6.46 -12.06 11.44
CA ASN A 39 -5.50 -12.47 10.43
C ASN A 39 -4.28 -11.54 10.32
N PRO A 40 -3.14 -11.91 10.93
CA PRO A 40 -1.87 -11.17 10.83
C PRO A 40 -1.33 -11.02 9.41
N MET A 41 -1.73 -11.88 8.46
CA MET A 41 -1.28 -11.80 7.08
C MET A 41 -1.75 -10.51 6.39
N ARG A 42 -2.84 -9.88 6.86
CA ARG A 42 -3.33 -8.60 6.33
C ARG A 42 -2.31 -7.48 6.51
N ILE A 43 -1.55 -7.47 7.61
CA ILE A 43 -0.46 -6.52 7.84
C ILE A 43 0.62 -6.71 6.77
N ARG A 44 0.98 -7.96 6.48
CA ARG A 44 1.97 -8.30 5.46
C ARG A 44 1.51 -7.91 4.05
N GLU A 45 0.23 -8.10 3.74
CA GLU A 45 -0.36 -7.72 2.47
C GLU A 45 -0.39 -6.21 2.27
N SER A 46 -0.86 -5.43 3.24
CA SER A 46 -0.83 -3.96 3.18
C SER A 46 0.59 -3.43 3.03
N ARG A 47 1.57 -3.99 3.75
CA ARG A 47 3.00 -3.64 3.55
C ARG A 47 3.48 -3.90 2.11
N LYS A 48 3.12 -5.05 1.55
CA LYS A 48 3.48 -5.39 0.15
C LYS A 48 2.78 -4.46 -0.84
N ARG A 49 1.53 -4.07 -0.59
CA ARG A 49 0.79 -3.14 -1.44
C ARG A 49 1.45 -1.76 -1.48
N ILE A 50 1.79 -1.19 -0.32
CA ILE A 50 2.51 0.09 -0.21
C ILE A 50 3.85 0.02 -0.97
N ALA A 51 4.62 -1.06 -0.79
CA ALA A 51 5.90 -1.22 -1.48
C ALA A 51 5.76 -1.23 -3.02
N ARG A 52 4.71 -1.88 -3.53
CA ARG A 52 4.41 -1.91 -4.97
C ARG A 52 3.99 -0.55 -5.51
N LEU A 53 3.13 0.17 -4.78
CA LEU A 53 2.71 1.53 -5.14
C LEU A 53 3.93 2.48 -5.20
N ASN A 54 4.81 2.42 -4.20
CA ASN A 54 6.05 3.21 -4.19
C ASN A 54 6.99 2.87 -5.36
N THR A 55 7.05 1.58 -5.73
CA THR A 55 7.86 1.14 -6.87
C THR A 55 7.30 1.71 -8.17
N GLU A 56 5.98 1.65 -8.36
CA GLU A 56 5.33 2.22 -9.54
C GLU A 56 5.51 3.74 -9.63
N LEU A 57 5.39 4.45 -8.50
CA LEU A 57 5.65 5.89 -8.43
C LEU A 57 7.09 6.21 -8.87
N THR A 58 8.06 5.40 -8.45
CA THR A 58 9.47 5.55 -8.84
C THR A 58 9.70 5.23 -10.33
N VAL A 59 8.98 4.26 -10.88
CA VAL A 59 9.04 3.93 -12.31
C VAL A 59 8.49 5.10 -13.13
N LYS A 60 7.32 5.63 -12.76
CA LYS A 60 6.72 6.79 -13.44
C LYS A 60 7.59 8.04 -13.32
N SER A 61 8.22 8.29 -12.17
CA SER A 61 9.13 9.43 -12.02
C SER A 61 10.42 9.31 -12.82
N ARG A 62 10.84 8.10 -13.18
CA ARG A 62 12.04 7.83 -14.01
C ARG A 62 11.75 7.78 -15.51
N GLN A 63 10.47 7.60 -15.88
CA GLN A 63 10.01 7.58 -17.28
C GLN A 63 9.64 8.97 -17.80
N ALA A 64 9.56 9.97 -16.91
CA ALA A 64 9.51 11.40 -17.25
C ALA A 64 10.93 11.95 -17.45
#